data_AF-A0A974WQB1-F1
#
_entry.id   AF-A0A974WQB1-F1
#
_cell.length_a   1.000
_cell.length_b   1.000
_cell.length_c   1.000
_cell.angle_alpha   90.00
_cell.angle_beta   90.00
_cell.angle_gamma   90.00
#
_symmetry.space_group_name_H-M   'P 1'
#
loop_
_entity.id
_entity.type
_entity.pdbx_description
1 polymer ?
#
loop_
_entity_poly.entity_id
_entity_poly.type
_entity_poly.pdbx_seq_one_letter_code
_entity_poly.pdbx_strand_id
1 'polypeptide(L)'
;MVALVLLVDLRGAIGFSSFGVLVYYAVANLAALRQPAEHRRWPRALQVAGMAGCVAMAAALPLGSVLAGLAVLAIGVAGRLVARRLTTAP
;
A
#
# COMPACT_ATOMS: atom_id res chain seq x y z
N MET A 1 11.14 18.61 19.46
CA MET A 1 11.43 17.44 18.58
C MET A 1 12.36 16.41 19.22
N VAL A 2 13.34 16.78 20.06
CA VAL A 2 14.29 15.83 20.71
C VAL A 2 13.63 14.90 21.74
N ALA A 3 12.67 15.38 22.54
CA ALA A 3 12.02 14.55 23.57
C ALA A 3 11.18 13.40 23.00
N LEU A 4 10.63 13.54 21.79
CA LEU A 4 9.80 12.51 21.16
C LEU A 4 10.64 11.32 20.68
N VAL A 5 11.93 11.55 20.36
CA VAL A 5 12.89 10.51 19.92
C VAL A 5 13.24 9.53 21.04
N LEU A 6 13.17 9.95 22.31
CA LEU A 6 13.48 9.10 23.47
C LEU A 6 12.27 8.28 23.96
N LEU A 7 11.04 8.70 23.63
CA LEU A 7 9.82 8.22 24.28
C LEU A 7 8.85 7.50 23.32
N VAL A 8 8.93 7.77 22.02
CA VAL A 8 8.02 7.19 21.03
C VAL A 8 8.86 6.43 20.00
N ASP A 9 8.43 5.22 19.70
CA ASP A 9 8.98 4.31 18.69
C ASP A 9 8.77 4.92 17.27
N LEU A 10 9.48 6.03 16.99
CA LEU A 10 9.34 6.84 15.79
C LEU A 10 9.61 6.01 14.53
N ARG A 11 10.46 4.99 14.66
CA ARG A 11 10.75 4.04 13.57
C ARG A 11 9.49 3.32 13.11
N GLY A 12 8.62 2.91 14.05
CA GLY A 12 7.35 2.28 13.75
C GLY A 12 6.33 3.22 13.10
N ALA A 13 6.20 4.44 13.62
CA ALA A 13 5.26 5.44 13.10
C ALA A 13 5.65 5.99 11.71
N ILE A 14 6.94 6.26 11.50
CA ILE A 14 7.46 6.71 10.19
C ILE A 14 7.32 5.58 9.16
N GLY A 15 7.66 4.34 9.55
CA GLY A 15 7.49 3.19 8.68
C GLY A 15 6.02 2.94 8.30
N PHE A 16 5.07 3.17 9.21
CA PHE A 16 3.64 3.02 8.91
C PHE A 16 3.15 4.02 7.86
N SER A 17 3.53 5.29 7.99
CA SER A 17 3.18 6.33 7.00
C SER A 17 3.80 6.04 5.63
N SER A 18 5.09 5.69 5.59
CA SER A 18 5.77 5.32 4.34
C SER A 18 5.18 4.08 3.69
N PHE A 19 4.77 3.07 4.47
CA PHE A 19 4.09 1.88 3.95
C PHE A 19 2.77 2.24 3.26
N GLY A 20 1.95 3.12 3.85
CA GLY A 20 0.71 3.57 3.24
C GLY A 20 0.91 4.23 1.88
N VAL A 21 1.93 5.08 1.76
CA VAL A 21 2.30 5.74 0.50
C VAL A 21 2.80 4.72 -0.54
N LEU A 22 3.65 3.76 -0.14
CA LEU A 22 4.13 2.69 -1.02
C LEU A 22 2.98 1.80 -1.53
N VAL A 23 2.04 1.44 -0.66
CA VAL A 23 0.83 0.70 -1.03
C VAL A 23 -0.02 1.51 -2.01
N TYR A 24 -0.24 2.79 -1.73
CA TYR A 24 -0.98 3.67 -2.64
C TYR A 24 -0.34 3.72 -4.04
N TYR A 25 0.98 3.89 -4.11
CA TYR A 25 1.70 3.86 -5.39
C TYR A 25 1.67 2.48 -6.06
N ALA A 26 1.74 1.38 -5.31
CA ALA A 26 1.58 0.04 -5.86
C ALA A 26 0.19 -0.14 -6.49
N VAL A 27 -0.87 0.31 -5.82
CA VAL A 27 -2.25 0.28 -6.33
C VAL A 27 -2.41 1.18 -7.56
N ALA A 28 -1.82 2.38 -7.55
CA ALA A 28 -1.85 3.29 -8.69
C ALA A 28 -1.15 2.68 -9.92
N ASN A 29 0.01 2.04 -9.72
CA ASN A 29 0.70 1.32 -10.79
C ASN A 29 -0.12 0.13 -11.31
N LEU A 30 -0.79 -0.62 -10.43
CA LEU A 30 -1.68 -1.72 -10.81
C LEU A 30 -2.91 -1.24 -11.58
N ALA A 31 -3.50 -0.11 -11.18
CA ALA A 31 -4.62 0.52 -11.88
C ALA A 31 -4.20 0.97 -13.29
N ALA A 32 -3.01 1.58 -13.41
CA ALA A 32 -2.47 2.00 -14.70
C ALA A 32 -2.12 0.80 -15.61
N LEU A 33 -1.76 -0.35 -15.04
CA LEU A 33 -1.57 -1.63 -15.74
C LEU A 33 -2.87 -2.17 -16.35
N ARG A 34 -3.99 -1.98 -15.65
CA ARG A 34 -5.32 -2.37 -16.11
C ARG A 34 -5.96 -1.40 -17.10
N GLN A 35 -5.37 -0.23 -17.35
CA GLN A 35 -5.91 0.71 -18.34
C GLN A 35 -5.79 0.19 -19.79
N PRO A 36 -6.85 0.36 -20.61
CA PRO A 36 -6.83 0.02 -22.03
C PRO A 36 -5.76 0.80 -22.77
N ALA A 37 -5.23 0.21 -23.85
CA ALA A 37 -4.05 0.71 -24.56
C ALA A 37 -4.21 2.15 -25.07
N GLU A 38 -5.43 2.52 -25.42
CA GLU A 38 -5.81 3.82 -25.98
C GLU A 38 -5.60 5.00 -25.01
N HIS A 39 -5.67 4.75 -23.70
CA HIS A 39 -5.50 5.78 -22.66
C HIS A 39 -4.15 5.68 -21.94
N ARG A 40 -3.27 4.78 -22.39
CA ARG A 40 -2.06 4.42 -21.67
C ARG A 40 -0.88 5.28 -22.15
N ARG A 41 -0.54 6.31 -21.37
CA ARG A 41 0.53 7.27 -21.69
C ARG A 41 1.96 6.70 -21.52
N TRP A 42 2.13 5.61 -20.77
CA TRP A 42 3.43 5.02 -20.41
C TRP A 42 3.48 3.49 -20.68
N PRO A 43 4.65 2.92 -21.03
CA PRO A 43 4.80 1.50 -21.32
C PRO A 43 4.60 0.62 -20.07
N ARG A 44 4.03 -0.58 -20.25
CA ARG A 44 3.73 -1.54 -19.18
C ARG A 44 4.94 -1.91 -18.32
N ALA A 45 6.13 -1.95 -18.91
CA ALA A 45 7.37 -2.25 -18.21
C ALA A 45 7.65 -1.25 -17.07
N LEU A 46 7.33 0.03 -17.26
CA LEU A 46 7.54 1.06 -16.25
C LEU A 46 6.61 0.88 -15.05
N GLN A 47 5.36 0.46 -15.30
CA GLN A 47 4.37 0.21 -14.25
C GLN A 47 4.70 -1.06 -13.45
N VAL A 48 5.19 -2.11 -14.12
CA VAL A 48 5.68 -3.32 -13.44
C VAL A 48 6.92 -3.03 -12.60
N ALA A 49 7.88 -2.27 -13.15
CA ALA A 49 9.07 -1.85 -12.42
C ALA A 49 8.73 -0.96 -11.21
N GLY A 50 7.79 -0.01 -11.38
CA GLY A 50 7.30 0.83 -10.29
C GLY A 50 6.60 0.03 -9.19
N MET A 51 5.78 -0.96 -9.57
CA MET A 51 5.13 -1.86 -8.61
C MET A 51 6.16 -2.72 -7.87
N ALA A 52 7.12 -3.32 -8.59
CA ALA A 52 8.19 -4.12 -8.00
C ALA A 52 9.05 -3.28 -7.04
N GLY A 53 9.39 -2.05 -7.42
CA GLY A 53 10.12 -1.11 -6.56
C GLY A 53 9.37 -0.75 -5.29
N CYS A 54 8.05 -0.51 -5.38
CA CYS A 54 7.22 -0.23 -4.21
C CYS A 54 7.15 -1.43 -3.25
N VAL A 55 7.01 -2.65 -3.78
CA VAL A 55 6.98 -3.87 -2.97
C VAL A 55 8.34 -4.16 -2.34
N ALA A 56 9.43 -4.00 -3.08
CA ALA A 56 10.78 -4.19 -2.57
C ALA A 56 11.11 -3.20 -1.44
N MET A 57 10.78 -1.92 -1.62
CA MET A 57 10.94 -0.90 -0.57
C MET A 57 10.05 -1.17 0.65
N ALA A 58 8.81 -1.63 0.44
CA ALA A 58 7.93 -2.02 1.54
C ALA A 58 8.47 -3.24 2.32
N ALA A 59 9.12 -4.19 1.65
CA ALA A 59 9.77 -5.33 2.29
C ALA A 59 11.06 -4.96 3.03
N ALA A 60 11.72 -3.85 2.67
CA ALA A 60 12.89 -3.31 3.35
C ALA A 60 12.55 -2.49 4.61
N LEU A 61 11.26 -2.22 4.87
CA LEU A 61 10.81 -1.47 6.05
C LEU A 61 10.82 -2.32 7.33
N PRO A 62 10.84 -1.70 8.53
CA PRO A 62 10.77 -2.41 9.80
C PRO A 62 9.55 -3.35 9.86
N LEU A 63 9.76 -4.63 10.23
CA LEU A 63 8.71 -5.65 10.26
C LEU A 63 7.44 -5.21 11.01
N GLY A 64 7.58 -4.44 12.08
CA GLY A 64 6.43 -3.93 12.84
C GLY A 64 5.51 -3.04 12.00
N SER A 65 6.07 -2.13 11.19
CA SER A 65 5.30 -1.28 10.27
C SER A 65 4.68 -2.07 9.13
N VAL A 66 5.39 -3.09 8.61
CA VAL A 66 4.87 -3.98 7.56
C VAL A 66 3.68 -4.78 8.08
N LEU A 67 3.80 -5.39 9.26
CA LEU A 67 2.73 -6.18 9.88
C LEU A 67 1.51 -5.32 10.22
N ALA A 68 1.71 -4.14 10.80
CA ALA A 68 0.63 -3.19 11.07
C ALA A 68 -0.06 -2.75 9.77
N GLY A 69 0.71 -2.44 8.73
CA GLY A 69 0.20 -2.10 7.42
C GLY A 69 -0.59 -3.23 6.76
N LEU A 70 -0.08 -4.47 6.83
CA LEU A 70 -0.74 -5.66 6.30
C LEU A 70 -2.06 -5.94 7.04
N ALA A 71 -2.09 -5.77 8.36
CA ALA A 71 -3.28 -5.93 9.18
C ALA A 71 -4.36 -4.92 8.78
N VAL A 72 -4.01 -3.64 8.65
CA VAL A 72 -4.96 -2.60 8.20
C VAL A 72 -5.47 -2.89 6.79
N LEU A 73 -4.58 -3.33 5.88
CA LEU A 73 -4.97 -3.71 4.52
C LEU A 73 -5.94 -4.90 4.52
N ALA A 74 -5.65 -5.93 5.31
CA ALA A 74 -6.48 -7.12 5.44
C ALA A 74 -7.86 -6.77 6.02
N ILE A 75 -7.91 -5.92 7.05
CA ILE A 75 -9.17 -5.42 7.63
C ILE A 75 -9.97 -4.63 6.58
N GLY A 76 -9.32 -3.73 5.84
CA GLY A 76 -9.96 -2.95 4.78
C GLY A 76 -10.52 -3.82 3.65
N VAL A 77 -9.77 -4.83 3.20
CA VAL A 77 -10.22 -5.78 2.17
C VAL A 77 -11.36 -6.66 2.70
N ALA A 78 -11.23 -7.21 3.91
CA ALA A 78 -12.28 -8.01 4.54
C ALA A 78 -13.57 -7.20 4.70
N GLY A 79 -13.47 -5.97 5.24
CA GLY A 79 -14.59 -5.05 5.37
C GLY A 79 -15.24 -4.72 4.02
N ARG A 80 -14.43 -4.49 2.97
CA ARG A 80 -14.94 -4.25 1.61
C ARG A 80 -15.63 -5.49 1.02
N LEU A 81 -15.12 -6.70 1.27
CA LEU A 81 -15.73 -7.94 0.81
C LEU A 81 -17.05 -8.22 1.55
N VAL A 82 -17.09 -8.00 2.87
CA VAL A 82 -18.30 -8.11 3.67
C VAL A 82 -19.33 -7.08 3.21
N ALA A 83 -18.94 -5.81 3.08
CA ALA A 83 -19.83 -4.75 2.59
C ALA A 83 -20.38 -5.07 1.18
N ARG A 84 -19.54 -5.57 0.27
CA ARG A 84 -19.98 -6.03 -1.05
C ARG A 84 -20.98 -7.18 -0.98
N ARG A 85 -20.76 -8.16 -0.10
CA ARG A 85 -21.69 -9.27 0.10
C ARG A 85 -23.02 -8.81 0.70
N LEU A 86 -22.99 -7.83 1.59
CA LEU A 86 -24.21 -7.24 2.18
C LEU A 86 -24.98 -6.38 1.16
N THR A 87 -24.30 -5.68 0.25
CA THR A 87 -24.97 -4.91 -0.82
C THR A 87 -25.36 -5.73 -2.04
N THR A 88 -24.81 -6.92 -2.22
CA THR A 88 -25.26 -7.89 -3.24
C THR A 88 -26.21 -8.96 -2.70
N ALA A 89 -26.60 -8.88 -1.42
CA ALA A 89 -27.68 -9.69 -0.88
C ALA A 89 -29.01 -9.15 -1.44
N PRO A 90 -29.79 -9.99 -2.15
CA PRO A 90 -31.11 -9.61 -2.70
C PRO A 90 -32.16 -9.40 -1.62
#